data_AF-A0A8T3SYL3-F1
#
_entry.id   AF-A0A8T3SYL3-F1
#
_cell.length_a   1.000
_cell.length_b   1.000
_cell.length_c   1.000
_cell.angle_alpha   90.00
_cell.angle_beta   90.00
_cell.angle_gamma   90.00
#
_symmetry.space_group_name_H-M   'P 1'
#
loop_
_entity.id
_entity.type
_entity.pdbx_description
1 polymer ?
#
loop_
_entity_poly.entity_id
_entity_poly.type
_entity_poly.pdbx_seq_one_letter_code
_entity_poly.pdbx_strand_id
1 'polypeptide(L)' 'MLLDPYPDFVPSEYRVKWATDAWEVREAYALRRAVFCTEQAVYASDDRDATDDDAQLLVATACMCGVAQQVVGT' A
#
# COMPACT_ATOMS: atom_id res chain seq x y z
N MET A 1 -2.79 9.54 -37.21
CA MET A 1 -2.88 9.47 -35.74
C MET A 1 -1.46 9.62 -35.22
N LEU A 2 -1.13 10.77 -34.62
CA LEU A 2 0.25 11.08 -34.20
C LEU A 2 0.39 11.23 -32.68
N LEU A 3 -0.69 11.04 -31.90
CA LEU A 3 -0.69 11.20 -30.44
C LEU A 3 -1.79 10.32 -29.83
N ASP A 4 -1.66 8.99 -29.90
CA ASP A 4 -2.34 8.16 -28.91
C ASP A 4 -1.51 8.25 -27.61
N PRO A 5 -2.13 8.43 -26.44
CA PRO A 5 -1.40 8.44 -25.18
C PRO A 5 -0.69 7.10 -25.01
N TYR A 6 0.61 7.16 -24.70
CA TYR A 6 1.34 5.98 -24.26
C TYR A 6 0.70 5.49 -22.95
N PRO A 7 0.47 4.18 -22.77
CA PRO A 7 -0.16 3.67 -21.57
C PRO A 7 0.66 4.03 -20.32
N ASP A 8 -0.03 4.25 -19.21
CA ASP A 8 0.62 4.43 -17.92
C ASP A 8 1.49 3.24 -17.58
N PHE A 9 2.60 3.51 -16.88
CA PHE A 9 3.47 2.45 -16.39
C PHE A 9 2.72 1.56 -15.40
N VAL A 10 2.81 0.24 -15.60
CA VAL A 10 2.30 -0.76 -14.67
C VAL A 10 3.47 -1.64 -14.20
N PRO A 11 3.71 -1.76 -12.88
CA PRO A 11 4.70 -2.67 -12.33
C PRO A 11 4.47 -4.11 -12.83
N SER A 12 5.53 -4.79 -13.26
CA SER A 12 5.48 -6.18 -13.72
C SER A 12 5.54 -7.20 -12.58
N GLU A 13 5.91 -6.77 -11.37
CA GLU A 13 6.03 -7.62 -10.19
C GLU A 13 5.36 -6.96 -8.98
N TYR A 14 4.61 -7.78 -8.26
CA TYR A 14 4.10 -7.48 -6.94
C TYR A 14 4.55 -8.57 -5.97
N ARG A 15 4.92 -8.18 -4.75
CA ARG A 15 5.36 -9.11 -3.71
C ARG A 15 4.47 -8.98 -2.48
N VAL A 16 3.87 -10.10 -2.06
CA VAL A 16 3.16 -10.19 -0.78
C VAL A 16 4.12 -10.78 0.25
N LYS A 17 4.38 -10.03 1.33
CA LYS A 17 5.30 -10.46 2.39
C LYS A 17 4.93 -9.82 3.73
N TRP A 18 5.54 -10.27 4.82
CA TRP A 18 5.54 -9.50 6.06
C TRP A 18 6.21 -8.15 5.84
N ALA A 19 5.67 -7.10 6.44
CA ALA A 19 6.36 -5.82 6.53
C ALA A 19 7.59 -5.99 7.42
N THR A 20 8.78 -5.84 6.82
CA THR A 20 10.07 -6.02 7.51
C THR A 20 10.78 -4.69 7.74
N ASP A 21 10.47 -3.69 6.91
CA ASP A 21 11.07 -2.37 6.98
C ASP A 21 10.09 -1.34 7.56
N ALA A 22 10.61 -0.37 8.31
CA ALA A 22 9.79 0.67 8.94
C ALA A 22 8.99 1.52 7.92
N TRP A 23 9.48 1.63 6.68
CA TRP A 23 8.75 2.35 5.63
C TRP A 23 7.52 1.56 5.18
N GLU A 24 7.59 0.23 5.08
CA GLU A 24 6.48 -0.63 4.67
C GLU A 24 5.34 -0.54 5.68
N VAL A 25 5.69 -0.59 6.97
CA VAL A 25 4.74 -0.42 8.06
C VAL A 25 4.05 0.94 7.98
N ARG A 26 4.81 2.02 7.81
CA ARG A 26 4.25 3.38 7.69
C ARG A 26 3.31 3.51 6.50
N GLU A 27 3.73 3.05 5.31
CA GLU A 27 2.90 3.13 4.10
C GLU A 27 1.67 2.23 4.19
N ALA A 28 1.75 1.10 4.89
CA ALA A 28 0.60 0.23 5.15
C ALA A 28 -0.48 0.95 5.95
N TYR A 29 -0.12 1.59 7.06
CA TYR A 29 -1.09 2.39 7.84
C TYR A 29 -1.60 3.60 7.06
N ALA A 30 -0.75 4.24 6.26
CA ALA A 30 -1.20 5.32 5.38
C ALA A 30 -2.23 4.84 4.35
N LEU A 31 -2.03 3.64 3.77
CA LEU A 31 -2.96 3.04 2.83
C LEU A 31 -4.28 2.66 3.49
N ARG A 32 -4.25 2.03 4.67
CA ARG A 32 -5.46 1.74 5.46
C ARG A 32 -6.27 3.00 5.75
N ARG A 33 -5.62 4.07 6.21
CA ARG A 33 -6.28 5.35 6.46
C ARG A 33 -6.85 5.97 5.17
N ALA A 34 -6.14 5.87 4.06
CA ALA A 34 -6.64 6.34 2.76
C ALA A 34 -7.91 5.59 2.34
N VAL A 35 -7.93 4.26 2.51
CA VAL A 35 -9.08 3.43 2.11
C VAL A 35 -10.21 3.55 3.13
N PHE A 36 -9.98 3.22 4.40
CA PHE A 36 -11.05 3.10 5.38
C PHE A 36 -11.57 4.44 5.91
N CYS A 37 -10.72 5.47 6.00
CA CYS A 37 -11.17 6.80 6.42
C CYS A 37 -11.58 7.67 5.24
N THR A 38 -10.74 7.77 4.21
CA THR A 38 -10.94 8.76 3.14
C THR A 38 -11.88 8.25 2.05
N GLU A 39 -11.66 7.05 1.53
CA GLU A 39 -12.47 6.50 0.44
C GLU A 39 -13.82 5.95 0.94
N GLN A 40 -13.79 5.12 2.00
CA GLN A 40 -14.96 4.37 2.44
C GLN A 40 -15.73 5.05 3.59
N ALA A 41 -15.10 6.00 4.28
CA ALA A 41 -15.67 6.69 5.44
C ALA A 41 -16.20 5.76 6.55
N VAL A 42 -15.55 4.60 6.74
CA VAL A 42 -15.84 3.66 7.85
C VAL A 42 -15.36 4.26 9.17
N TYR A 43 -14.22 4.95 9.15
CA TYR A 43 -13.66 5.66 10.29
C TYR A 43 -13.54 7.16 10.01
N ALA A 44 -13.73 7.99 11.04
CA ALA A 44 -13.77 9.45 10.86
C ALA A 44 -12.39 10.07 10.59
N SER A 45 -11.30 9.51 11.13
CA SER A 45 -9.98 10.15 11.05
C SER A 45 -8.79 9.19 11.02
N ASP A 46 -8.89 8.07 11.75
CA ASP A 46 -7.85 7.04 11.85
C ASP A 46 -8.54 5.70 12.14
N ASP A 47 -7.98 4.62 11.61
CA ASP A 47 -8.49 3.25 11.73
C ASP A 47 -7.66 2.38 12.68
N ARG A 48 -6.58 2.92 13.27
CA ARG A 48 -5.73 2.19 14.21
C ARG A 48 -6.45 1.80 15.49
N ASP A 49 -6.18 0.59 15.98
CA ASP A 49 -6.66 0.09 17.26
C ASP A 49 -5.62 -0.76 18.01
N ALA A 50 -6.00 -1.30 19.18
CA ALA A 50 -5.10 -2.08 20.03
C ALA A 50 -4.62 -3.40 19.39
N THR A 51 -5.30 -3.91 18.36
CA THR A 51 -4.85 -5.10 17.61
C THR A 51 -3.57 -4.82 16.86
N ASP A 52 -3.36 -3.56 16.43
CA ASP A 52 -2.19 -3.15 15.67
C ASP A 52 -0.88 -3.23 16.46
N ASP A 53 -0.95 -3.27 17.79
CA ASP A 53 0.22 -3.35 18.66
C ASP A 53 0.85 -4.75 18.67
N ASP A 54 0.04 -5.79 18.43
CA ASP A 54 0.47 -7.19 18.47
C ASP A 54 0.43 -7.88 17.09
N ALA A 55 -0.25 -7.30 16.10
CA ALA A 55 -0.43 -7.89 14.79
C ALA A 55 0.83 -7.79 13.91
N GLN A 56 1.18 -8.90 13.25
CA GLN A 56 2.19 -8.89 12.19
C GLN A 56 1.56 -8.43 10.87
N LEU A 57 1.92 -7.24 10.39
CA LEU A 57 1.45 -6.73 9.10
C LEU A 57 1.96 -7.57 7.92
N LEU A 58 1.04 -7.87 7.01
CA LEU A 58 1.32 -8.28 5.64
C LEU A 58 1.18 -7.06 4.72
N VAL A 59 2.04 -6.97 3.71
CA VAL A 59 1.99 -5.93 2.70
C VAL A 59 2.11 -6.54 1.32
N ALA A 60 1.40 -5.97 0.35
CA ALA A 60 1.65 -6.15 -1.06
C ALA A 60 2.45 -4.95 -1.58
N THR A 61 3.65 -5.17 -2.09
CA THR A 61 4.49 -4.10 -2.66
C THR A 61 4.56 -4.20 -4.17
N ALA A 62 4.33 -3.09 -4.86
CA ALA A 62 4.74 -2.94 -6.26
C ALA A 62 6.25 -2.79 -6.36
N CYS A 63 6.87 -3.55 -7.26
CA CYS A 63 8.31 -3.56 -7.45
C CYS A 63 8.73 -2.83 -8.73
N MET A 64 9.78 -2.03 -8.64
CA MET A 64 10.53 -1.54 -9.81
C MET A 64 11.91 -2.18 -9.82
N CYS A 65 12.28 -2.80 -10.94
CA CYS A 65 13.55 -3.54 -11.09
C CYS A 65 13.79 -4.57 -9.96
N GLY A 66 12.73 -5.24 -9.48
CA GLY A 66 12.77 -6.22 -8.40
C GLY A 66 12.88 -5.65 -6.99
N VAL A 67 12.91 -4.32 -6.86
CA VAL A 67 12.98 -3.59 -5.59
C VAL A 67 11.60 -3.06 -5.23
N ALA A 68 11.13 -3.32 -4.00
CA ALA A 68 9.88 -2.79 -3.49
C ALA A 68 9.94 -1.25 -3.41
N GLN A 69 8.90 -0.58 -3.89
CA GLN A 69 8.85 0.89 -3.91
C GLN A 69 7.54 1.50 -3.43
N GLN A 70 6.45 0.75 -3.48
CA GLN A 70 5.15 1.24 -3.03
C GLN A 70 4.37 0.11 -2.40
N VAL A 71 3.78 0.35 -1.22
CA VAL A 71 2.75 -0.53 -0.66
C VAL A 71 1.44 -0.25 -1.39
N VAL A 72 0.86 -1.29 -1.98
CA VAL A 72 -0.39 -1.25 -2.74
C VAL A 72 -1.48 -2.13 -2.12
N GLY A 73 -1.20 -2.79 -1.00
CA GLY A 73 -2.17 -3.57 -0.23
C GLY A 73 -1.67 -3.92 1.17
N THR A 74 -2.61 -4.14 2.10
CA THR A 74 -2.39 -4.46 3.52
C THR A 74 -3.48 -5.38 4.05
#